data_AF-A0AAQ0EAJ3-F1
#
_entry.id   AF-A0AAQ0EAJ3-F1
#
_cell.length_a   1.000
_cell.length_b   1.000
_cell.length_c   1.000
_cell.angle_alpha   90.00
_cell.angle_beta   90.00
_cell.angle_gamma   90.00
#
_symmetry.space_group_name_H-M   'P 1'
#
loop_
_entity.id
_entity.type
_entity.pdbx_description
1 polymer ?
#
loop_
_entity_poly.entity_id
_entity_poly.type
_entity_poly.pdbx_seq_one_letter_code
_entity_poly.pdbx_strand_id
1 'polypeptide(L)'
;MRLLPATLLLLFPLLSACSSLPGQKYDGPEPLFLTHINEEGSKRFTFEAAPNDTLPRGLSAAQSQRLLELREALQENLLTQTLASKKYCREGYIVLSQTSWKVRGECNETATAADRSTFPNKASWQD
;
A
#
# COMPACT_ATOMS: atom_id res chain seq x y z
N MET A 1 46.40 43.42 22.64
CA MET A 1 46.36 42.10 21.95
C MET A 1 45.17 42.12 21.00
N ARG A 2 45.39 41.66 19.77
CA ARG A 2 44.60 41.94 18.58
C ARG A 2 43.28 41.14 18.53
N LEU A 3 42.24 41.79 17.99
CA LEU A 3 40.91 41.25 17.66
C LEU A 3 40.96 40.37 16.39
N LEU A 4 40.30 39.20 16.47
CA LEU A 4 39.50 38.44 15.45
C LEU A 4 40.14 38.10 14.08
N PRO A 5 39.84 36.92 13.47
CA PRO A 5 38.49 36.69 12.92
C PRO A 5 37.92 35.28 13.09
N ALA A 6 36.64 35.28 13.47
CA ALA A 6 35.70 34.18 13.32
C ALA A 6 35.16 34.20 11.89
N THR A 7 35.88 33.59 10.95
CA THR A 7 35.35 33.32 9.61
C THR A 7 36.15 32.17 9.01
N LEU A 8 35.42 31.20 8.46
CA LEU A 8 35.90 30.11 7.60
C LEU A 8 36.05 28.74 8.28
N LEU A 9 34.93 28.02 8.42
CA LEU A 9 34.89 26.60 8.08
C LEU A 9 33.46 26.16 7.76
N LEU A 10 33.20 26.19 6.46
CA LEU A 10 32.38 25.25 5.69
C LEU A 10 30.87 25.15 5.97
N LEU A 11 30.13 25.86 5.12
CA LEU A 11 28.86 25.41 4.53
C LEU A 11 28.98 23.93 4.10
N PHE A 12 28.34 23.03 4.84
CA PHE A 12 27.93 21.73 4.31
C PHE A 12 26.60 21.93 3.59
N PRO A 13 26.49 21.64 2.28
CA PRO A 13 25.21 21.68 1.62
C PRO A 13 24.41 20.48 2.14
N LEU A 14 23.29 20.77 2.81
CA LEU A 14 22.23 19.81 3.09
C LEU A 14 21.57 19.41 1.76
N LEU A 15 22.28 18.63 0.94
CA LEU A 15 21.69 17.96 -0.22
C LEU A 15 20.96 16.72 0.27
N SER A 16 19.86 16.95 0.99
CA SER A 16 18.81 15.96 1.23
C SER A 16 18.04 15.77 -0.07
N ALA A 17 18.67 15.14 -1.06
CA ALA A 17 17.98 14.69 -2.25
C ALA A 17 17.21 13.41 -1.91
N CYS A 18 16.06 13.55 -1.24
CA CYS A 18 15.03 12.52 -1.28
C CYS A 18 14.48 12.49 -2.71
N SER A 19 15.16 11.83 -3.64
CA SER A 19 14.59 11.54 -4.96
C SER A 19 13.62 10.36 -4.83
N SER A 20 12.54 10.54 -4.08
CA SER A 20 11.32 9.82 -4.43
C SER A 20 10.79 10.52 -5.66
N LEU A 21 10.76 9.86 -6.82
CA LEU A 21 9.86 10.29 -7.89
C LEU A 21 8.47 9.82 -7.46
N PRO A 22 7.57 10.69 -6.99
CA PRO A 22 6.22 10.26 -6.70
C PRO A 22 5.50 10.05 -8.02
N GLY A 23 4.83 8.90 -8.17
CA GLY A 23 3.80 8.75 -9.18
C GLY A 23 4.26 8.22 -10.54
N GLN A 24 5.18 7.26 -10.59
CA GLN A 24 5.15 6.33 -11.72
C GLN A 24 3.77 5.64 -11.69
N LYS A 25 2.89 6.05 -12.60
CA LYS A 25 1.58 5.41 -12.76
C LYS A 25 1.86 3.96 -13.10
N TYR A 26 1.34 3.07 -12.27
CA TYR A 26 1.32 1.65 -12.56
C TYR A 26 0.52 1.43 -13.86
N ASP A 27 1.14 0.77 -14.82
CA ASP A 27 0.62 0.50 -16.16
C ASP A 27 0.14 -0.96 -16.34
N GLY A 28 0.13 -1.74 -15.25
CA GLY A 28 -0.36 -3.11 -15.23
C GLY A 28 -1.89 -3.23 -15.07
N PRO A 29 -2.40 -4.46 -14.89
CA PRO A 29 -3.84 -4.73 -14.72
C PRO A 29 -4.45 -3.96 -13.55
N GLU A 30 -5.72 -3.56 -13.66
CA GLU A 30 -6.39 -2.88 -12.55
C GLU A 30 -6.38 -3.74 -11.26
N PRO A 31 -6.01 -3.16 -10.11
CA PRO A 31 -6.03 -3.89 -8.84
C PRO A 31 -7.44 -4.36 -8.46
N LEU A 32 -7.53 -5.57 -7.91
CA LEU A 32 -8.76 -6.06 -7.30
C LEU A 32 -8.89 -5.45 -5.91
N PHE A 33 -10.04 -4.85 -5.62
CA PHE A 33 -10.39 -4.39 -4.28
C PHE A 33 -11.83 -4.76 -3.94
N LEU A 34 -11.98 -5.75 -3.07
CA LEU A 34 -13.27 -6.26 -2.60
C LEU A 34 -13.49 -5.83 -1.17
N THR A 35 -14.72 -5.44 -0.85
CA THR A 35 -15.11 -4.92 0.46
C THR A 35 -16.27 -5.72 1.05
N HIS A 36 -16.28 -5.82 2.37
CA HIS A 36 -17.40 -6.39 3.10
C HIS A 36 -17.58 -5.70 4.45
N ILE A 37 -18.82 -5.33 4.75
CA ILE A 37 -19.24 -4.74 6.02
C ILE A 37 -20.16 -5.74 6.71
N ASN A 38 -19.74 -6.29 7.85
CA ASN A 38 -20.56 -7.26 8.58
C ASN A 38 -21.74 -6.57 9.33
N GLU A 39 -22.55 -7.36 10.02
CA GLU A 39 -23.70 -6.86 10.79
C GLU A 39 -23.26 -5.93 11.92
N GLU A 40 -22.18 -6.27 12.63
CA GLU A 40 -21.58 -5.48 13.70
C GLU A 40 -20.94 -4.17 13.22
N GLY A 41 -20.77 -4.01 11.91
CA GLY A 41 -20.17 -2.83 11.28
C GLY A 41 -18.66 -2.89 11.12
N SER A 42 -18.01 -4.02 11.41
CA SER A 42 -16.61 -4.23 11.02
C SER A 42 -16.47 -4.23 9.50
N LYS A 43 -15.49 -3.47 9.02
CA LYS A 43 -15.21 -3.24 7.59
C LYS A 43 -13.97 -4.02 7.20
N ARG A 44 -14.15 -5.03 6.36
CA ARG A 44 -13.08 -5.89 5.87
C ARG A 44 -12.85 -5.68 4.38
N PHE A 45 -11.63 -5.94 3.93
CA PHE A 45 -11.29 -5.89 2.52
C PHE A 45 -10.35 -7.01 2.10
N THR A 46 -10.37 -7.30 0.80
CA THR A 46 -9.41 -8.14 0.09
C THR A 46 -8.82 -7.31 -1.05
N PHE A 47 -7.50 -7.32 -1.18
CA PHE A 47 -6.78 -6.56 -2.19
C PHE A 47 -5.75 -7.42 -2.93
N GLU A 48 -5.73 -7.32 -4.26
CA GLU A 48 -4.71 -7.93 -5.11
C GLU A 48 -4.20 -6.91 -6.12
N ALA A 49 -2.89 -6.62 -6.12
CA ALA A 49 -2.30 -5.60 -6.99
C ALA A 49 -2.28 -5.99 -8.47
N ALA A 50 -2.07 -7.27 -8.76
CA ALA A 50 -2.05 -7.84 -10.10
C ALA A 50 -2.83 -9.17 -10.08
N PRO A 51 -4.16 -9.13 -10.24
CA PRO A 51 -4.98 -10.34 -10.23
C PRO A 51 -4.55 -11.32 -11.33
N ASN A 52 -4.57 -12.62 -11.02
CA ASN A 52 -4.16 -13.72 -11.92
C ASN A 52 -2.68 -13.74 -12.35
N ASP A 53 -1.84 -12.84 -11.85
CA ASP A 53 -0.41 -12.88 -12.17
C ASP A 53 0.28 -14.07 -11.45
N THR A 54 1.29 -14.64 -12.09
CA THR A 54 1.95 -15.89 -11.65
C THR A 54 3.47 -15.75 -11.71
N LEU A 55 4.18 -16.44 -10.83
CA LEU A 55 5.64 -16.42 -10.89
C LEU A 55 6.14 -17.07 -12.19
N PRO A 56 7.12 -16.47 -12.87
CA PRO A 56 7.85 -17.11 -13.96
C PRO A 56 8.44 -18.46 -13.51
N ARG A 57 8.41 -19.46 -14.39
CA ARG A 57 9.02 -20.78 -14.13
C ARG A 57 10.54 -20.71 -14.32
N GLY A 58 11.28 -21.59 -13.65
CA GLY A 58 12.72 -21.75 -13.84
C GLY A 58 13.58 -20.69 -13.14
N LEU A 59 13.02 -19.93 -12.20
CA LEU A 59 13.76 -18.98 -11.39
C LEU A 59 14.67 -19.71 -10.40
N SER A 60 15.87 -19.16 -10.18
CA SER A 60 16.67 -19.53 -9.01
C SER A 60 16.00 -19.02 -7.72
N ALA A 61 16.35 -19.61 -6.58
CA ALA A 61 15.80 -19.20 -5.28
C ALA A 61 16.00 -17.70 -5.00
N ALA A 62 17.18 -17.16 -5.31
CA ALA A 62 17.49 -15.74 -5.12
C ALA A 62 16.65 -14.82 -6.03
N GLN A 63 16.42 -15.22 -7.29
CA GLN A 63 15.55 -14.47 -8.19
C GLN A 63 14.09 -14.51 -7.76
N SER A 64 13.61 -15.68 -7.32
CA SER A 64 12.26 -15.81 -6.77
C SER A 64 12.07 -14.90 -5.56
N GLN A 65 13.01 -14.91 -4.62
CA GLN A 65 12.93 -14.07 -3.42
C GLN A 65 12.84 -12.59 -3.77
N ARG A 66 13.73 -12.10 -4.65
CA ARG A 66 13.71 -10.71 -5.11
C ARG A 66 12.40 -10.34 -5.81
N LEU A 67 11.83 -11.26 -6.59
CA LEU A 67 10.57 -11.02 -7.27
C LEU A 67 9.41 -10.92 -6.28
N LEU A 68 9.38 -11.77 -5.25
CA LEU A 68 8.37 -11.70 -4.19
C LEU A 68 8.45 -10.37 -3.43
N GLU A 69 9.65 -9.91 -3.08
CA GLU A 69 9.87 -8.62 -2.42
C GLU A 69 9.38 -7.43 -3.28
N LEU A 70 9.70 -7.44 -4.58
CA LEU A 70 9.21 -6.41 -5.51
C LEU A 70 7.68 -6.39 -5.58
N ARG A 71 7.06 -7.57 -5.54
CA ARG A 71 5.61 -7.73 -5.63
C ARG A 71 4.91 -7.26 -4.35
N GLU A 72 5.49 -7.54 -3.19
CA GLU A 72 5.01 -7.03 -1.91
C GLU A 72 5.07 -5.50 -1.85
N ALA A 73 6.18 -4.91 -2.30
CA ALA A 73 6.30 -3.45 -2.38
C ALA A 73 5.28 -2.82 -3.35
N LEU A 74 5.03 -3.45 -4.50
CA LEU A 74 3.98 -3.02 -5.43
C LEU A 74 2.60 -3.10 -4.76
N GLN A 75 2.32 -4.20 -4.07
CA GLN A 75 1.06 -4.43 -3.40
C GLN A 75 0.78 -3.41 -2.30
N GLU A 76 1.77 -3.11 -1.47
CA GLU A 76 1.67 -2.09 -0.42
C GLU A 76 1.39 -0.69 -1.01
N ASN A 77 2.11 -0.33 -2.08
CA ASN A 77 1.96 0.98 -2.71
C ASN A 77 0.56 1.14 -3.34
N LEU A 78 0.11 0.14 -4.11
CA LEU A 78 -1.20 0.20 -4.75
C LEU A 78 -2.36 0.07 -3.74
N LEU A 79 -2.20 -0.69 -2.65
CA LEU A 79 -3.18 -0.73 -1.57
C LEU A 79 -3.33 0.64 -0.92
N THR A 80 -2.21 1.30 -0.62
CA THR A 80 -2.19 2.64 -0.02
C THR A 80 -2.93 3.64 -0.92
N GLN A 81 -2.64 3.64 -2.22
CA GLN A 81 -3.34 4.50 -3.19
C GLN A 81 -4.83 4.16 -3.31
N THR A 82 -5.18 2.87 -3.30
CA THR A 82 -6.56 2.39 -3.39
C THR A 82 -7.36 2.84 -2.17
N LEU A 83 -6.85 2.64 -0.95
CA LEU A 83 -7.53 3.08 0.26
C LEU A 83 -7.63 4.61 0.33
N ALA A 84 -6.58 5.33 -0.07
CA ALA A 84 -6.59 6.79 -0.11
C ALA A 84 -7.62 7.36 -1.10
N SER A 85 -7.85 6.68 -2.22
CA SER A 85 -8.83 7.11 -3.24
C SER A 85 -10.25 6.67 -2.91
N LYS A 86 -10.46 5.41 -2.49
CA LYS A 86 -11.78 4.86 -2.17
C LYS A 86 -12.33 5.38 -0.85
N LYS A 87 -11.47 5.81 0.09
CA LYS A 87 -11.86 6.24 1.44
C LYS A 87 -12.63 5.18 2.26
N TYR A 88 -12.36 3.91 1.98
CA TYR A 88 -13.03 2.79 2.66
C TYR A 88 -12.61 2.68 4.15
N CYS A 89 -11.30 2.75 4.43
CA CYS A 89 -10.77 2.89 5.79
C CYS A 89 -10.29 4.33 6.01
N ARG A 90 -10.85 5.03 7.00
CA ARG A 90 -10.56 6.42 7.35
C ARG A 90 -9.55 6.55 8.48
N GLU A 91 -9.57 5.64 9.44
CA GLU A 91 -8.72 5.69 10.65
C GLU A 91 -7.60 4.65 10.58
N GLY A 92 -7.24 4.23 9.37
CA GLY A 92 -6.28 3.17 9.11
C GLY A 92 -6.89 1.78 9.13
N TYR A 93 -6.03 0.77 9.05
CA TYR A 93 -6.42 -0.62 9.00
C TYR A 93 -5.36 -1.51 9.65
N ILE A 94 -5.76 -2.72 10.01
CA ILE A 94 -4.87 -3.82 10.36
C ILE A 94 -4.84 -4.87 9.26
N VAL A 95 -3.70 -5.52 9.09
CA VAL A 95 -3.54 -6.66 8.17
C VAL A 95 -3.94 -7.93 8.89
N LEU A 96 -4.90 -8.67 8.32
CA LEU A 96 -5.35 -9.96 8.83
C LEU A 96 -4.55 -11.12 8.20
N SER A 97 -4.19 -11.00 6.92
CA SER A 97 -3.30 -11.94 6.25
C SER A 97 -2.65 -11.28 5.04
N GLN A 98 -1.41 -11.67 4.73
CA GLN A 98 -0.69 -11.18 3.58
C GLN A 98 0.08 -12.31 2.90
N THR A 99 -0.02 -12.35 1.58
CA THR A 99 0.89 -13.07 0.68
C THR A 99 1.42 -12.08 -0.34
N SER A 100 2.38 -12.50 -1.15
CA SER A 100 2.86 -11.65 -2.24
C SER A 100 1.81 -11.39 -3.35
N TRP A 101 0.61 -11.99 -3.26
CA TRP A 101 -0.54 -11.81 -4.18
C TRP A 101 -1.74 -11.09 -3.58
N LYS A 102 -1.94 -11.21 -2.27
CA LYS A 102 -3.18 -10.84 -1.64
C LYS A 102 -2.94 -10.25 -0.25
N VAL A 103 -3.62 -9.14 0.04
CA VAL A 103 -3.79 -8.61 1.40
C VAL A 103 -5.25 -8.74 1.80
N ARG A 104 -5.48 -9.26 3.00
CA ARG A 104 -6.78 -9.16 3.67
C ARG A 104 -6.61 -8.25 4.87
N GLY A 105 -7.51 -7.28 5.03
CA GLY A 105 -7.43 -6.31 6.11
C GLY A 105 -8.79 -5.98 6.72
N GLU A 106 -8.72 -5.26 7.83
CA GLU A 106 -9.86 -4.75 8.57
C GLU A 106 -9.60 -3.29 8.95
N CYS A 107 -10.57 -2.41 8.70
CA CYS A 107 -10.45 -1.01 9.09
C CYS A 107 -10.51 -0.88 10.61
N ASN A 108 -9.84 0.15 11.15
CA ASN A 108 -9.83 0.42 12.59
C ASN A 108 -11.16 0.99 13.10
N GLU A 109 -11.97 1.55 12.21
CA GLU A 109 -13.26 2.13 12.52
C GLU A 109 -14.45 1.30 12.00
N THR A 110 -15.59 1.43 12.66
CA THR A 110 -16.84 0.81 12.24
C THR A 110 -17.48 1.55 11.06
N ALA A 111 -18.33 0.83 10.33
CA ALA A 111 -19.08 1.37 9.21
C ALA A 111 -20.15 2.35 9.65
N THR A 112 -20.20 3.48 8.97
CA THR A 112 -21.32 4.41 9.00
C THR A 112 -22.44 3.93 8.08
N ALA A 113 -23.62 4.54 8.19
CA ALA A 113 -24.71 4.32 7.22
C ALA A 113 -24.29 4.66 5.78
N ALA A 114 -23.46 5.69 5.60
CA ALA A 114 -22.94 6.09 4.30
C ALA A 114 -21.94 5.06 3.74
N ASP A 115 -21.16 4.39 4.58
CA ASP A 115 -20.28 3.30 4.14
C ASP A 115 -21.11 2.14 3.57
N ARG A 116 -22.21 1.77 4.23
CA ARG A 116 -23.09 0.69 3.79
C ARG A 116 -23.79 0.97 2.46
N SER A 117 -24.13 2.24 2.19
CA SER A 117 -24.70 2.62 0.90
C SER A 117 -23.65 2.70 -0.22
N THR A 118 -22.43 3.13 0.11
CA THR A 118 -21.34 3.31 -0.86
C THR A 118 -20.66 1.99 -1.22
N PHE A 119 -20.56 1.05 -0.26
CA PHE A 119 -19.86 -0.23 -0.39
C PHE A 119 -20.81 -1.40 -0.13
N PRO A 120 -21.81 -1.65 -1.00
CA PRO A 120 -22.72 -2.77 -0.83
C PRO A 120 -21.97 -4.10 -0.90
N ASN A 121 -22.30 -5.02 0.01
CA ASN A 121 -21.68 -6.33 0.09
C ASN A 121 -21.94 -7.15 -1.17
N LYS A 122 -20.89 -7.81 -1.68
CA LYS A 122 -20.97 -8.79 -2.77
C LYS A 122 -20.87 -10.20 -2.19
N ALA A 123 -21.46 -11.18 -2.90
CA ALA A 123 -21.45 -12.59 -2.48
C ALA A 123 -20.01 -13.16 -2.37
N SER A 124 -19.14 -12.79 -3.30
CA SER A 124 -17.73 -13.22 -3.38
C SER A 124 -16.77 -12.10 -2.97
N TRP A 125 -16.54 -11.90 -1.68
CA TRP A 125 -15.62 -10.86 -1.17
C TRP A 125 -14.31 -11.42 -0.60
N GLN A 126 -14.25 -12.73 -0.35
CA GLN A 126 -13.08 -13.43 0.21
C GLN A 126 -12.28 -14.23 -0.82
N ASP A 127 -12.76 -14.29 -2.06
CA ASP A 127 -12.11 -15.04 -3.15
C ASP A 127 -10.75 -14.41 -3.50
#